data_AF-A0A0R2XFW4-F1
#
_entry.id   AF-A0A0R2XFW4-F1
#
_cell.length_a   1.000
_cell.length_b   1.000
_cell.length_c   1.000
_cell.angle_alpha   90.00
_cell.angle_beta   90.00
_cell.angle_gamma   90.00
#
_symmetry.space_group_name_H-M   'P 1'
#
loop_
_entity.id
_entity.type
_entity.pdbx_description
1 polymer ?
#
loop_
_entity_poly.entity_id
_entity_poly.type
_entity_poly.pdbx_seq_one_letter_code
_entity_poly.pdbx_strand_id
1 'polypeptide(L)'
;MLAAGYDLSGSWSTGENIAWSGSTGPVDLGQLTQEMHEGLFISPEHRINICGEGFQEIGVGINEGLFFSNGTNWNAGMATQNFARSSATPGPFVTGVVYQDDNQNGLYDLGEGMSGIVVTLSGSSYYAESSASGGYALPVGSAAGNQEVTFTGEAWEESRSVLLELGTNLKADLVVEEAAPVWYDGASEIQPAGWRYFDWFKGFKPEGENWIYHGRHGWLYTLGEDTSSLFLWDVALGRWIFTNETIYPWMYAYGSGGGWVFFFEGGRPGSRFFKRGDTAAVVSEQDLRLN
;
A
#
# COMPACT_ATOMS: atom_id res chain seq x y z
N MET A 1 -30.10 0.05 20.41
CA MET A 1 -29.81 -1.29 19.87
C MET A 1 -31.07 -2.05 19.45
N LEU A 2 -31.97 -2.48 20.37
CA LEU A 2 -33.19 -3.22 20.00
C LEU A 2 -34.07 -2.53 18.94
N ALA A 3 -34.28 -1.22 19.08
CA ALA A 3 -35.05 -0.44 18.11
C ALA A 3 -34.41 -0.39 16.70
N ALA A 4 -33.09 -0.62 16.61
CA ALA A 4 -32.36 -0.74 15.36
C ALA A 4 -32.32 -2.19 14.82
N GLY A 5 -33.01 -3.13 15.49
CA GLY A 5 -33.10 -4.53 15.06
C GLY A 5 -32.02 -5.46 15.61
N TYR A 6 -31.16 -4.99 16.51
CA TYR A 6 -30.14 -5.86 17.11
C TYR A 6 -30.78 -6.87 18.08
N ASP A 7 -30.51 -8.17 17.89
CA ASP A 7 -31.12 -9.25 18.66
C ASP A 7 -30.35 -9.50 19.97
N LEU A 8 -30.96 -9.17 21.11
CA LEU A 8 -30.45 -9.44 22.45
C LEU A 8 -31.11 -10.69 23.06
N SER A 9 -30.85 -11.87 22.47
CA SER A 9 -31.35 -13.15 22.97
C SER A 9 -30.22 -14.10 23.39
N GLY A 10 -30.58 -15.08 24.22
CA GLY A 10 -29.62 -15.95 24.90
C GLY A 10 -28.79 -15.20 25.94
N SER A 11 -27.49 -15.50 26.03
CA SER A 11 -26.54 -14.71 26.83
C SER A 11 -26.10 -13.49 26.05
N TRP A 12 -26.23 -12.30 26.66
CA TRP A 12 -25.89 -11.03 26.04
C TRP A 12 -25.35 -10.02 27.04
N SER A 13 -24.62 -9.03 26.53
CA SER A 13 -24.12 -7.85 27.26
C SER A 13 -24.08 -6.65 26.32
N THR A 14 -24.19 -5.45 26.87
CA THR A 14 -24.08 -4.19 26.12
C THR A 14 -23.27 -3.15 26.90
N GLY A 15 -22.60 -2.25 26.20
CA GLY A 15 -21.90 -1.10 26.77
C GLY A 15 -22.01 0.12 25.85
N GLU A 16 -21.82 1.31 26.41
CA GLU A 16 -21.85 2.56 25.64
C GLU A 16 -20.71 3.46 26.09
N ASN A 17 -20.02 4.06 25.12
CA ASN A 17 -19.20 5.25 25.33
C ASN A 17 -19.77 6.39 24.49
N ILE A 18 -19.74 7.59 25.04
CA ILE A 18 -20.07 8.83 24.31
C ILE A 18 -18.92 9.81 24.43
N ALA A 19 -18.64 10.52 23.34
CA ALA A 19 -17.62 11.55 23.32
C ALA A 19 -18.10 12.76 22.53
N TRP A 20 -17.52 13.90 22.85
CA TRP A 20 -17.63 15.09 22.04
C TRP A 20 -16.26 15.79 22.02
N SER A 21 -15.93 16.42 20.89
CA SER A 21 -14.85 17.41 20.79
C SER A 21 -15.32 18.54 19.87
N GLY A 22 -14.80 19.75 20.03
CA GLY A 22 -15.20 20.87 19.21
C GLY A 22 -14.57 22.20 19.59
N SER A 23 -14.83 23.21 18.77
CA SER A 23 -14.32 24.56 18.97
C SER A 23 -15.36 25.63 18.57
N THR A 24 -15.06 26.90 18.87
CA THR A 24 -15.87 28.04 18.38
C THR A 24 -15.51 28.47 16.94
N GLY A 25 -14.43 27.91 16.39
CA GLY A 25 -13.98 28.14 15.02
C GLY A 25 -14.26 26.94 14.11
N PRO A 26 -13.73 26.95 12.88
CA PRO A 26 -13.76 25.79 11.99
C PRO A 26 -13.15 24.55 12.65
N VAL A 27 -13.65 23.37 12.30
CA VAL A 27 -13.17 22.07 12.80
C VAL A 27 -12.97 21.09 11.64
N ASP A 28 -12.13 20.09 11.87
CA ASP A 28 -11.93 18.94 10.98
C ASP A 28 -12.46 17.68 11.66
N LEU A 29 -13.42 16.98 11.04
CA LEU A 29 -14.07 15.83 11.66
C LEU A 29 -13.09 14.66 11.89
N GLY A 30 -12.08 14.51 11.03
CA GLY A 30 -11.04 13.49 11.20
C GLY A 30 -10.23 13.74 12.48
N GLN A 31 -9.77 14.97 12.67
CA GLN A 31 -9.07 15.40 13.88
C GLN A 31 -9.96 15.22 15.13
N LEU A 32 -11.20 15.71 15.09
CA LEU A 32 -12.12 15.57 16.22
C LEU A 32 -12.39 14.10 16.56
N THR A 33 -12.43 13.22 15.55
CA THR A 33 -12.59 11.76 15.76
C THR A 33 -11.41 11.18 16.53
N GLN A 34 -10.18 11.55 16.17
CA GLN A 34 -8.97 11.12 16.89
C GLN A 34 -8.97 11.64 18.33
N GLU A 35 -9.25 12.94 18.53
CA GLU A 35 -9.33 13.54 19.87
C GLU A 35 -10.38 12.86 20.76
N MET A 36 -11.56 12.57 20.21
CA MET A 36 -12.62 11.84 20.92
C MET A 36 -12.17 10.42 21.27
N HIS A 37 -11.53 9.71 20.34
CA HIS A 37 -11.02 8.36 20.59
C HIS A 37 -9.95 8.36 21.69
N GLU A 38 -8.97 9.25 21.63
CA GLU A 38 -7.92 9.39 22.64
C GLU A 38 -8.49 9.73 24.02
N GLY A 39 -9.46 10.64 24.08
CA GLY A 39 -10.15 11.01 25.32
C GLY A 39 -10.87 9.82 25.96
N LEU A 40 -11.60 9.04 25.15
CA LEU A 40 -12.24 7.80 25.59
C LEU A 40 -11.21 6.77 26.04
N PHE A 41 -10.11 6.60 25.32
CA PHE A 41 -9.07 5.63 25.67
C PHE A 41 -8.38 6.01 26.97
N ILE A 42 -8.01 7.28 27.18
CA ILE A 42 -7.32 7.72 28.40
C ILE A 42 -8.22 7.59 29.62
N SER A 43 -9.53 7.82 29.47
CA SER A 43 -10.50 7.70 30.56
C SER A 43 -10.66 6.25 31.05
N PRO A 44 -10.36 5.93 32.32
CA PRO A 44 -10.44 4.56 32.83
C PRO A 44 -11.81 3.91 32.67
N GLU A 45 -12.90 4.64 32.93
CA GLU A 45 -14.27 4.12 32.85
C GLU A 45 -14.69 3.78 31.42
N HIS A 46 -14.26 4.56 30.42
CA HIS A 46 -14.58 4.29 29.02
C HIS A 46 -13.67 3.20 28.43
N ARG A 47 -12.42 3.13 28.89
CA ARG A 47 -11.44 2.12 28.47
C ARG A 47 -11.90 0.70 28.78
N ILE A 48 -12.67 0.48 29.85
CA ILE A 48 -13.19 -0.86 30.16
C ILE A 48 -14.10 -1.40 29.04
N ASN A 49 -14.83 -0.52 28.35
CA ASN A 49 -15.67 -0.93 27.23
C ASN A 49 -14.82 -1.22 25.97
N ILE A 50 -13.78 -0.41 25.72
CA ILE A 50 -12.90 -0.54 24.55
C ILE A 50 -12.00 -1.78 24.64
N CYS A 51 -11.41 -2.03 25.81
CA CYS A 51 -10.42 -3.09 26.02
C CYS A 51 -10.97 -4.31 26.77
N GLY A 52 -12.25 -4.30 27.13
CA GLY A 52 -12.88 -5.40 27.84
C GLY A 52 -13.19 -6.59 26.94
N GLU A 53 -13.01 -7.80 27.46
CA GLU A 53 -13.33 -9.06 26.75
C GLU A 53 -14.83 -9.38 26.72
N GLY A 54 -15.66 -8.52 27.33
CA GLY A 54 -17.09 -8.76 27.52
C GLY A 54 -17.94 -8.55 26.26
N PHE A 55 -17.36 -7.96 25.21
CA PHE A 55 -18.03 -7.61 23.96
C PHE A 55 -17.33 -8.28 22.76
N GLN A 56 -18.11 -8.51 21.70
CA GLN A 56 -17.62 -9.09 20.44
C GLN A 56 -17.89 -8.17 19.24
N GLU A 57 -18.66 -7.11 19.44
CA GLU A 57 -19.12 -6.22 18.38
C GLU A 57 -19.12 -4.78 18.87
N ILE A 58 -18.89 -3.85 17.94
CA ILE A 58 -19.01 -2.41 18.16
C ILE A 58 -19.71 -1.78 16.96
N GLY A 59 -20.69 -0.94 17.24
CA GLY A 59 -21.23 0.02 16.29
C GLY A 59 -20.79 1.42 16.66
N VAL A 60 -20.20 2.15 15.71
CA VAL A 60 -19.74 3.53 15.91
C VAL A 60 -20.57 4.47 15.06
N GLY A 61 -21.10 5.53 15.67
CA GLY A 61 -21.75 6.64 14.97
C GLY A 61 -21.04 7.95 15.31
N ILE A 62 -20.69 8.72 14.30
CA ILE A 62 -20.07 10.04 14.44
C ILE A 62 -20.85 11.02 13.59
N ASN A 63 -21.19 12.18 14.15
CA ASN A 63 -21.77 13.30 13.42
C ASN A 63 -21.15 14.61 13.87
N GLU A 64 -21.01 15.55 12.95
CA GLU A 64 -20.64 16.93 13.26
C GLU A 64 -21.82 17.89 13.10
N GLY A 65 -21.73 19.03 13.78
CA GLY A 65 -22.73 20.08 13.66
C GLY A 65 -22.47 21.28 14.55
N LEU A 66 -23.39 22.24 14.48
CA LEU A 66 -23.42 23.42 15.33
C LEU A 66 -24.28 23.14 16.57
N PHE A 67 -23.67 23.20 17.75
CA PHE A 67 -24.35 22.97 19.02
C PHE A 67 -24.27 24.22 19.90
N PHE A 68 -25.43 24.69 20.37
CA PHE A 68 -25.52 25.85 21.26
C PHE A 68 -25.54 25.40 22.72
N SER A 69 -24.57 25.86 23.51
CA SER A 69 -24.47 25.56 24.94
C SER A 69 -23.94 26.77 25.71
N ASN A 70 -24.60 27.11 26.82
CA ASN A 70 -24.23 28.21 27.72
C ASN A 70 -23.96 29.56 27.01
N GLY A 71 -24.76 29.90 25.99
CA GLY A 71 -24.61 31.17 25.26
C GLY A 71 -23.61 31.14 24.11
N THR A 72 -22.94 30.01 23.88
CA THR A 72 -21.88 29.87 22.87
C THR A 72 -22.26 28.82 21.83
N ASN A 73 -22.01 29.14 20.57
CA ASN A 73 -22.10 28.18 19.46
C ASN A 73 -20.77 27.41 19.33
N TRP A 74 -20.86 26.09 19.23
CA TRP A 74 -19.74 25.19 19.06
C TRP A 74 -19.88 24.42 17.74
N ASN A 75 -18.87 24.47 16.89
CA ASN A 75 -18.71 23.48 15.82
C ASN A 75 -18.09 22.24 16.48
N ALA A 76 -18.83 21.14 16.55
CA ALA A 76 -18.43 19.98 17.32
C ALA A 76 -18.77 18.67 16.59
N GLY A 77 -17.91 17.69 16.81
CA GLY A 77 -18.17 16.28 16.53
C GLY A 77 -18.69 15.60 17.79
N MET A 78 -19.65 14.71 17.60
CA MET A 78 -20.16 13.82 18.65
C MET A 78 -20.04 12.40 18.18
N ALA A 79 -19.54 11.52 19.06
CA ALA A 79 -19.40 10.11 18.81
C ALA A 79 -20.18 9.29 19.84
N THR A 80 -20.75 8.18 19.38
CA THR A 80 -21.31 7.12 20.22
C THR A 80 -20.72 5.79 19.78
N GLN A 81 -20.13 5.06 20.73
CA GLN A 81 -19.70 3.68 20.55
C GLN A 81 -20.67 2.79 21.33
N ASN A 82 -21.38 1.93 20.63
CA ASN A 82 -22.25 0.93 21.22
C ASN A 82 -21.59 -0.45 21.09
N PHE A 83 -21.26 -1.05 22.22
CA PHE A 83 -20.63 -2.36 22.31
C PHE A 83 -21.66 -3.42 22.63
N ALA A 84 -21.50 -4.62 22.08
CA ALA A 84 -22.39 -5.72 22.39
C ALA A 84 -21.72 -7.10 22.28
N ARG A 85 -22.36 -8.06 22.93
CA ARG A 85 -22.25 -9.50 22.68
C ARG A 85 -23.65 -10.08 22.76
N SER A 86 -24.00 -10.98 21.86
CA SER A 86 -25.27 -11.71 21.88
C SER A 86 -25.08 -13.14 21.39
N SER A 87 -25.82 -14.09 21.96
CA SER A 87 -25.81 -15.48 21.47
C SER A 87 -26.57 -15.63 20.16
N ALA A 88 -27.33 -14.62 19.76
CA ALA A 88 -28.02 -14.56 18.47
C ALA A 88 -27.09 -14.20 17.30
N THR A 89 -25.98 -13.50 17.57
CA THR A 89 -25.05 -13.10 16.53
C THR A 89 -24.19 -14.29 16.09
N PRO A 90 -23.96 -14.53 14.79
CA PRO A 90 -23.11 -15.61 14.28
C PRO A 90 -21.59 -15.46 14.54
N GLY A 91 -21.21 -14.75 15.61
CA GLY A 91 -19.82 -14.57 16.03
C GLY A 91 -19.19 -15.86 16.59
N PRO A 92 -17.85 -15.88 16.78
CA PRO A 92 -16.93 -14.75 16.65
C PRO A 92 -16.58 -14.38 15.19
N PHE A 93 -15.79 -13.32 15.03
CA PHE A 93 -15.46 -12.72 13.74
C PHE A 93 -13.96 -12.70 13.45
N VAL A 94 -13.59 -12.88 12.19
CA VAL A 94 -12.35 -12.29 11.67
C VAL A 94 -12.66 -10.87 11.23
N THR A 95 -11.91 -9.91 11.74
CA THR A 95 -12.05 -8.49 11.40
C THR A 95 -10.69 -7.91 11.06
N GLY A 96 -10.66 -6.73 10.45
CA GLY A 96 -9.42 -6.05 10.13
C GLY A 96 -9.68 -4.89 9.19
N VAL A 97 -8.59 -4.30 8.73
CA VAL A 97 -8.58 -3.30 7.66
C VAL A 97 -7.71 -3.77 6.51
N VAL A 98 -8.16 -3.48 5.28
CA VAL A 98 -7.32 -3.52 4.08
C VAL A 98 -6.96 -2.08 3.73
N TYR A 99 -5.68 -1.75 3.64
CA TYR A 99 -5.23 -0.37 3.43
C TYR A 99 -3.91 -0.30 2.68
N GLN A 100 -3.66 0.85 2.08
CA GLN A 100 -2.38 1.19 1.46
C GLN A 100 -1.64 2.17 2.38
N ASP A 101 -0.44 1.78 2.82
CA ASP A 101 0.39 2.59 3.73
C ASP A 101 1.12 3.66 2.92
N ASP A 102 0.45 4.78 2.68
CA ASP A 102 0.90 5.84 1.78
C ASP A 102 2.16 6.54 2.30
N ASN A 103 2.35 6.54 3.62
CA ASN A 103 3.47 7.21 4.27
C ASN A 103 4.55 6.24 4.81
N GLN A 104 4.37 4.93 4.59
CA GLN A 104 5.31 3.86 4.89
C GLN A 104 5.66 3.75 6.39
N ASN A 105 4.69 3.99 7.28
CA ASN A 105 4.88 3.91 8.73
C ASN A 105 4.45 2.57 9.36
N GLY A 106 3.84 1.69 8.58
CA GLY A 106 3.33 0.37 8.97
C GLY A 106 2.04 0.41 9.80
N LEU A 107 1.32 1.53 9.81
CA LEU A 107 0.10 1.78 10.57
C LEU A 107 -0.98 2.33 9.65
N TYR A 108 -2.23 1.99 9.95
CA TYR A 108 -3.37 2.57 9.27
C TYR A 108 -3.57 4.03 9.69
N ASP A 109 -3.63 4.91 8.71
CA ASP A 109 -4.04 6.30 8.84
C ASP A 109 -5.43 6.57 8.24
N LEU A 110 -6.08 7.63 8.72
CA LEU A 110 -7.40 8.02 8.23
C LEU A 110 -7.31 8.39 6.74
N GLY A 111 -7.93 7.59 5.88
CA GLY A 111 -7.99 7.81 4.43
C GLY A 111 -7.29 6.74 3.60
N GLU A 112 -6.51 5.86 4.24
CA GLU A 112 -5.73 4.81 3.56
C GLU A 112 -6.53 3.55 3.22
N GLY A 113 -7.78 3.49 3.66
CA GLY A 113 -8.63 2.32 3.50
C GLY A 113 -8.94 1.98 2.04
N MET A 114 -8.80 0.70 1.69
CA MET A 114 -9.14 0.18 0.37
C MET A 114 -10.52 -0.46 0.38
N SER A 115 -11.46 0.06 -0.40
CA SER A 115 -12.81 -0.50 -0.55
C SER A 115 -12.91 -1.57 -1.63
N GLY A 116 -13.92 -2.44 -1.54
CA GLY A 116 -14.24 -3.39 -2.59
C GLY A 116 -13.39 -4.65 -2.59
N ILE A 117 -12.55 -4.84 -1.56
CA ILE A 117 -11.73 -6.03 -1.40
C ILE A 117 -12.61 -7.13 -0.81
N VAL A 118 -12.76 -8.22 -1.55
CA VAL A 118 -13.55 -9.38 -1.10
C VAL A 118 -12.68 -10.19 -0.14
N VAL A 119 -13.19 -10.43 1.07
CA VAL A 119 -12.51 -11.19 2.10
C VAL A 119 -13.28 -12.48 2.38
N THR A 120 -12.58 -13.60 2.29
CA THR A 120 -13.11 -14.94 2.58
C THR A 120 -12.25 -15.65 3.62
N LEU A 121 -12.82 -16.65 4.28
CA LEU A 121 -12.14 -17.48 5.27
C LEU A 121 -12.33 -18.95 4.89
N SER A 122 -11.24 -19.71 4.84
CA SER A 122 -11.33 -21.15 4.58
C SER A 122 -12.24 -21.84 5.60
N GLY A 123 -13.11 -22.73 5.11
CA GLY A 123 -14.07 -23.43 5.96
C GLY A 123 -15.28 -22.59 6.43
N SER A 124 -15.38 -21.31 6.02
CA SER A 124 -16.58 -20.48 6.17
C SER A 124 -17.30 -20.33 4.84
N SER A 125 -18.64 -20.22 4.89
CA SER A 125 -19.46 -19.87 3.72
C SER A 125 -19.76 -18.37 3.62
N TYR A 126 -19.34 -17.60 4.62
CA TYR A 126 -19.51 -16.16 4.63
C TYR A 126 -18.40 -15.50 3.80
N TYR A 127 -18.67 -14.29 3.34
CA TYR A 127 -17.67 -13.36 2.82
C TYR A 127 -17.99 -11.95 3.33
N ALA A 128 -17.00 -11.08 3.30
CA ALA A 128 -17.15 -9.65 3.54
C ALA A 128 -16.56 -8.88 2.34
N GLU A 129 -17.00 -7.65 2.17
CA GLU A 129 -16.38 -6.69 1.27
C GLU A 129 -15.89 -5.53 2.11
N SER A 130 -14.64 -5.10 1.92
CA SER A 130 -14.09 -3.98 2.66
C SER A 130 -14.84 -2.69 2.34
N SER A 131 -15.11 -1.91 3.39
CA SER A 131 -15.77 -0.59 3.28
C SER A 131 -14.83 0.49 2.73
N ALA A 132 -15.35 1.71 2.56
CA ALA A 132 -14.53 2.89 2.19
C ALA A 132 -13.35 3.16 3.13
N SER A 133 -13.42 2.71 4.39
CA SER A 133 -12.31 2.83 5.35
C SER A 133 -11.43 1.57 5.40
N GLY A 134 -11.58 0.65 4.44
CA GLY A 134 -10.86 -0.62 4.43
C GLY A 134 -11.38 -1.67 5.42
N GLY A 135 -12.26 -1.28 6.35
CA GLY A 135 -12.73 -2.15 7.42
C GLY A 135 -13.62 -3.28 6.90
N TYR A 136 -13.42 -4.48 7.44
CA TYR A 136 -14.25 -5.66 7.17
C TYR A 136 -14.51 -6.46 8.46
N ALA A 137 -15.59 -7.24 8.47
CA ALA A 137 -15.90 -8.19 9.52
C ALA A 137 -16.61 -9.41 8.92
N LEU A 138 -16.11 -10.60 9.24
CA LEU A 138 -16.53 -11.87 8.66
C LEU A 138 -16.82 -12.88 9.78
N PRO A 139 -18.05 -13.41 9.88
CA PRO A 139 -18.34 -14.49 10.82
C PRO A 139 -17.47 -15.74 10.56
N VAL A 140 -16.86 -16.27 11.61
CA VAL A 140 -16.05 -17.49 11.56
C VAL A 140 -16.94 -18.73 11.32
N GLY A 141 -18.17 -18.71 11.84
CA GLY A 141 -19.05 -19.88 11.85
C GLY A 141 -18.49 -20.99 12.72
N SER A 142 -18.26 -22.17 12.14
CA SER A 142 -17.70 -23.34 12.84
C SER A 142 -16.22 -23.60 12.54
N ALA A 143 -15.54 -22.70 11.82
CA ALA A 143 -14.13 -22.85 11.51
C ALA A 143 -13.26 -22.69 12.78
N ALA A 144 -12.18 -23.47 12.87
CA ALA A 144 -11.26 -23.46 14.01
C ALA A 144 -9.87 -23.95 13.59
N GLY A 145 -8.84 -23.65 14.38
CA GLY A 145 -7.46 -24.03 14.08
C GLY A 145 -6.84 -23.16 12.97
N ASN A 146 -5.85 -23.70 12.26
CA ASN A 146 -5.21 -22.97 11.16
C ASN A 146 -6.20 -22.82 10.00
N GLN A 147 -6.45 -21.57 9.61
CA GLN A 147 -7.29 -21.20 8.47
C GLN A 147 -6.57 -20.14 7.63
N GLU A 148 -7.02 -19.98 6.39
CA GLU A 148 -6.56 -18.93 5.48
C GLU A 148 -7.63 -17.86 5.35
N VAL A 149 -7.23 -16.61 5.56
CA VAL A 149 -7.99 -15.42 5.16
C VAL A 149 -7.50 -15.03 3.78
N THR A 150 -8.39 -15.01 2.80
CA THR A 150 -8.07 -14.65 1.41
C THR A 150 -8.71 -13.32 1.06
N PHE A 151 -7.89 -12.40 0.56
CA PHE A 151 -8.24 -11.07 0.09
C PHE A 151 -8.15 -11.04 -1.43
N THR A 152 -9.23 -10.66 -2.09
CA THR A 152 -9.32 -10.62 -3.56
C THR A 152 -9.64 -9.20 -4.00
N GLY A 153 -8.69 -8.59 -4.72
CA GLY A 153 -8.87 -7.34 -5.46
C GLY A 153 -9.22 -7.61 -6.93
N GLU A 154 -9.20 -6.57 -7.77
CA GLU A 154 -9.60 -6.70 -9.19
C GLU A 154 -8.67 -7.63 -10.00
N ALA A 155 -7.36 -7.56 -9.76
CA ALA A 155 -6.33 -8.27 -10.53
C ALA A 155 -5.32 -9.04 -9.66
N TRP A 156 -5.59 -9.15 -8.36
CA TRP A 156 -4.67 -9.74 -7.40
C TRP A 156 -5.43 -10.49 -6.30
N GLU A 157 -4.74 -11.45 -5.71
CA GLU A 157 -5.22 -12.23 -4.58
C GLU A 157 -4.07 -12.45 -3.61
N GLU A 158 -4.32 -12.26 -2.32
CA GLU A 158 -3.35 -12.50 -1.26
C GLU A 158 -4.01 -13.29 -0.13
N SER A 159 -3.27 -14.19 0.51
CA SER A 159 -3.77 -14.99 1.63
C SER A 159 -2.88 -14.87 2.85
N ARG A 160 -3.50 -14.94 4.03
CA ARG A 160 -2.85 -14.91 5.34
C ARG A 160 -3.27 -16.14 6.14
N SER A 161 -2.29 -16.89 6.63
CA SER A 161 -2.53 -17.92 7.63
C SER A 161 -2.86 -17.32 8.99
N VAL A 162 -3.96 -17.76 9.58
CA VAL A 162 -4.41 -17.35 10.90
C VAL A 162 -4.71 -18.57 11.78
N LEU A 163 -4.52 -18.42 13.09
CA LEU A 163 -4.93 -19.41 14.08
C LEU A 163 -6.23 -18.94 14.75
N LEU A 164 -7.33 -19.63 14.45
CA LEU A 164 -8.63 -19.33 15.05
C LEU A 164 -8.82 -20.10 16.35
N GLU A 165 -9.03 -19.33 17.42
CA GLU A 165 -9.46 -19.85 18.71
C GLU A 165 -10.99 -19.86 18.80
N LEU A 166 -11.55 -20.88 19.46
CA LEU A 166 -12.99 -21.00 19.58
C LEU A 166 -13.55 -19.90 20.48
N GLY A 167 -14.48 -19.12 19.92
CA GLY A 167 -15.26 -18.13 20.67
C GLY A 167 -14.63 -16.73 20.79
N THR A 168 -13.48 -16.48 20.16
CA THR A 168 -12.80 -15.18 20.18
C THR A 168 -12.72 -14.55 18.80
N ASN A 169 -12.86 -13.22 18.75
CA ASN A 169 -12.59 -12.49 17.52
C ASN A 169 -11.09 -12.48 17.23
N LEU A 170 -10.74 -12.43 15.95
CA LEU A 170 -9.36 -12.28 15.49
C LEU A 170 -9.24 -11.05 14.60
N LYS A 171 -8.18 -10.26 14.82
CA LYS A 171 -7.79 -9.19 13.91
C LYS A 171 -6.81 -9.73 12.85
N ALA A 172 -7.07 -9.49 11.58
CA ALA A 172 -6.19 -9.78 10.46
C ALA A 172 -6.19 -8.60 9.48
N ASP A 173 -5.14 -7.79 9.50
CA ASP A 173 -5.03 -6.66 8.57
C ASP A 173 -4.27 -7.08 7.30
N LEU A 174 -4.59 -6.42 6.19
CA LEU A 174 -3.80 -6.47 4.97
C LEU A 174 -3.29 -5.07 4.63
N VAL A 175 -1.97 -4.92 4.63
CA VAL A 175 -1.30 -3.77 4.02
C VAL A 175 -1.00 -4.14 2.58
N VAL A 176 -1.57 -3.39 1.65
CA VAL A 176 -1.26 -3.52 0.22
C VAL A 176 -0.14 -2.53 -0.05
N GLU A 177 1.07 -3.06 -0.20
CA GLU A 177 2.23 -2.27 -0.59
C GLU A 177 2.06 -1.86 -2.06
N GLU A 178 2.05 -0.55 -2.34
CA GLU A 178 2.24 -0.10 -3.71
C GLU A 178 3.68 -0.42 -4.11
N ALA A 179 3.88 -1.14 -5.22
CA ALA A 179 5.22 -1.41 -5.71
C ALA A 179 5.92 -0.06 -5.92
N ALA A 180 7.06 0.16 -5.25
CA ALA A 180 7.83 1.39 -5.42
C ALA A 180 7.98 1.72 -6.91
N PRO A 181 7.77 2.99 -7.32
CA PRO A 181 7.87 3.38 -8.71
C PRO A 181 9.25 2.97 -9.23
N VAL A 182 9.25 2.10 -10.22
CA VAL A 182 10.46 1.71 -10.93
C VAL A 182 10.66 2.68 -12.09
N TRP A 183 11.91 3.07 -12.39
CA TRP A 183 12.19 4.03 -13.46
C TRP A 183 11.65 3.61 -14.83
N TYR A 184 11.39 2.32 -15.00
CA TYR A 184 10.84 1.71 -16.19
C TYR A 184 9.31 1.53 -16.16
N ASP A 185 8.61 2.26 -15.30
CA ASP A 185 7.16 2.33 -15.36
C ASP A 185 6.70 2.78 -16.76
N GLY A 186 5.63 2.17 -17.27
CA GLY A 186 5.18 2.30 -18.65
C GLY A 186 5.94 1.45 -19.70
N ALA A 187 6.98 0.69 -19.32
CA ALA A 187 7.61 -0.26 -20.24
C ALA A 187 6.68 -1.42 -20.58
N SER A 188 6.58 -1.77 -21.86
CA SER A 188 5.80 -2.92 -22.30
C SER A 188 6.47 -4.24 -21.88
N GLU A 189 5.69 -5.22 -21.43
CA GLU A 189 6.19 -6.58 -21.25
C GLU A 189 6.28 -7.29 -22.59
N ILE A 190 7.41 -7.95 -22.84
CA ILE A 190 7.64 -8.71 -24.07
C ILE A 190 8.11 -10.13 -23.73
N GLN A 191 7.98 -11.04 -24.69
CA GLN A 191 8.47 -12.41 -24.55
C GLN A 191 10.00 -12.48 -24.80
N PRO A 192 10.74 -13.33 -24.07
CA PRO A 192 10.26 -14.20 -22.99
C PRO A 192 9.91 -13.43 -21.71
N ALA A 193 9.05 -14.00 -20.86
CA ALA A 193 8.57 -13.36 -19.64
C ALA A 193 9.68 -12.71 -18.79
N GLY A 194 9.35 -11.57 -18.17
CA GLY A 194 10.28 -10.74 -17.39
C GLY A 194 11.09 -9.73 -18.21
N TRP A 195 11.05 -9.80 -19.55
CA TRP A 195 11.63 -8.74 -20.39
C TRP A 195 10.68 -7.54 -20.50
N ARG A 196 11.25 -6.35 -20.36
CA ARG A 196 10.63 -5.05 -20.53
C ARG A 196 11.14 -4.39 -21.81
N TYR A 197 10.34 -3.51 -22.38
CA TYR A 197 10.65 -2.85 -23.64
C TYR A 197 10.12 -1.41 -23.67
N PHE A 198 11.01 -0.47 -24.00
CA PHE A 198 10.64 0.85 -24.48
C PHE A 198 11.02 0.98 -25.95
N ASP A 199 10.25 1.75 -26.73
CA ASP A 199 10.61 2.05 -28.11
C ASP A 199 11.94 2.79 -28.22
N TRP A 200 12.24 3.68 -27.27
CA TRP A 200 13.50 4.44 -27.26
C TRP A 200 14.65 3.58 -26.71
N PHE A 201 14.47 2.88 -25.58
CA PHE A 201 15.55 2.15 -24.91
C PHE A 201 15.77 0.73 -25.44
N LYS A 202 14.76 0.12 -26.07
CA LYS A 202 14.69 -1.28 -26.51
C LYS A 202 14.56 -2.27 -25.34
N GLY A 203 14.81 -3.55 -25.60
CA GLY A 203 14.56 -4.64 -24.66
C GLY A 203 15.62 -4.77 -23.58
N PHE A 204 15.17 -4.88 -22.33
CA PHE A 204 15.98 -5.15 -21.14
C PHE A 204 15.22 -6.04 -20.16
N LYS A 205 15.93 -6.68 -19.24
CA LYS A 205 15.35 -7.53 -18.21
C LYS A 205 15.79 -7.02 -16.82
N PRO A 206 14.87 -6.55 -15.97
CA PRO A 206 15.16 -6.27 -14.56
C PRO A 206 15.59 -7.55 -13.81
N GLU A 207 16.64 -7.44 -13.02
CA GLU A 207 17.32 -8.55 -12.33
C GLU A 207 17.78 -8.09 -10.92
N GLY A 208 16.81 -7.74 -10.06
CA GLY A 208 17.04 -7.17 -8.73
C GLY A 208 16.70 -5.68 -8.65
N GLU A 209 16.92 -5.06 -7.49
CA GLU A 209 16.42 -3.72 -7.15
C GLU A 209 16.87 -2.61 -8.12
N ASN A 210 18.08 -2.71 -8.66
CA ASN A 210 18.65 -1.69 -9.57
C ASN A 210 19.53 -2.29 -10.67
N TRP A 211 19.44 -3.59 -10.92
CA TRP A 211 20.21 -4.26 -11.96
C TRP A 211 19.32 -4.62 -13.12
N ILE A 212 19.80 -4.37 -14.34
CA ILE A 212 19.16 -4.86 -15.56
C ILE A 212 20.18 -5.56 -16.44
N TYR A 213 19.73 -6.56 -17.20
CA TYR A 213 20.42 -7.00 -18.40
C TYR A 213 19.77 -6.35 -19.62
N HIS A 214 20.47 -5.41 -20.26
CA HIS A 214 20.02 -4.74 -21.46
C HIS A 214 20.48 -5.48 -22.71
N GLY A 215 19.58 -5.85 -23.63
CA GLY A 215 19.92 -6.70 -24.78
C GLY A 215 20.98 -6.11 -25.73
N ARG A 216 21.20 -4.79 -25.67
CA ARG A 216 22.23 -4.10 -26.47
C ARG A 216 23.44 -3.60 -25.68
N HIS A 217 23.31 -3.42 -24.36
CA HIS A 217 24.35 -2.79 -23.52
C HIS A 217 24.96 -3.75 -22.51
N GLY A 218 24.28 -4.85 -22.20
CA GLY A 218 24.72 -5.86 -21.25
C GLY A 218 24.26 -5.51 -19.84
N TRP A 219 25.04 -5.87 -18.84
CA TRP A 219 24.73 -5.59 -17.44
C TRP A 219 24.88 -4.11 -17.13
N LEU A 220 23.80 -3.51 -16.65
CA LEU A 220 23.74 -2.13 -16.21
C LEU A 220 23.17 -2.08 -14.79
N TYR A 221 23.78 -1.26 -13.93
CA TYR A 221 23.14 -0.84 -12.67
C TYR A 221 22.51 0.54 -12.89
N THR A 222 21.23 0.67 -12.59
CA THR A 222 20.40 1.82 -12.92
C THR A 222 20.16 2.68 -11.69
N LEU A 223 20.29 4.00 -11.84
CA LEU A 223 19.86 4.99 -10.86
C LEU A 223 19.02 6.05 -11.58
N GLY A 224 17.80 6.23 -11.10
CA GLY A 224 16.83 7.20 -11.60
C GLY A 224 15.44 6.84 -11.08
N GLU A 225 14.58 7.83 -10.94
CA GLU A 225 13.19 7.66 -10.50
C GLU A 225 12.26 7.44 -11.70
N ASP A 226 12.64 7.94 -12.88
CA ASP A 226 11.85 7.87 -14.12
C ASP A 226 12.76 7.88 -15.37
N THR A 227 12.15 7.94 -16.56
CA THR A 227 12.85 7.92 -17.86
C THR A 227 13.51 9.25 -18.25
N SER A 228 13.30 10.34 -17.49
CA SER A 228 13.80 11.69 -17.80
C SER A 228 15.27 11.90 -17.40
N SER A 229 15.77 11.10 -16.46
CA SER A 229 17.15 11.17 -15.96
C SER A 229 17.65 9.80 -15.48
N LEU A 230 18.41 9.10 -16.32
CA LEU A 230 18.94 7.78 -16.00
C LEU A 230 20.47 7.78 -15.98
N PHE A 231 21.01 7.38 -14.84
CA PHE A 231 22.42 7.04 -14.66
C PHE A 231 22.57 5.52 -14.70
N LEU A 232 23.45 5.05 -15.57
CA LEU A 232 23.66 3.65 -15.88
C LEU A 232 25.13 3.32 -15.64
N TRP A 233 25.45 2.51 -14.64
CA TRP A 233 26.78 1.96 -14.50
C TRP A 233 26.92 0.82 -15.50
N ASP A 234 27.74 1.04 -16.52
CA ASP A 234 27.99 0.07 -17.56
C ASP A 234 29.16 -0.83 -17.17
N VAL A 235 28.87 -2.10 -16.90
CA VAL A 235 29.88 -3.06 -16.41
C VAL A 235 30.99 -3.29 -17.43
N ALA A 236 30.65 -3.32 -18.73
CA ALA A 236 31.63 -3.59 -19.78
C ALA A 236 32.52 -2.37 -20.06
N LEU A 237 31.98 -1.15 -19.96
CA LEU A 237 32.77 0.08 -20.04
C LEU A 237 33.45 0.45 -18.72
N GLY A 238 33.04 -0.14 -17.60
CA GLY A 238 33.58 0.18 -16.26
C GLY A 238 33.35 1.64 -15.86
N ARG A 239 32.23 2.25 -16.30
CA ARG A 239 31.94 3.67 -16.04
C ARG A 239 30.45 3.96 -15.99
N TRP A 240 30.12 5.07 -15.32
CA TRP A 240 28.79 5.66 -15.39
C TRP A 240 28.52 6.27 -16.76
N ILE A 241 27.30 6.09 -17.22
CA ILE A 241 26.73 6.62 -18.44
C ILE A 241 25.43 7.36 -18.08
N PHE A 242 25.21 8.56 -18.59
CA PHE A 242 23.92 9.24 -18.47
C PHE A 242 23.16 9.22 -19.80
N THR A 243 21.85 8.97 -19.74
CA THR A 243 20.93 9.10 -20.87
C THR A 243 19.50 9.40 -20.37
N ASN A 244 18.56 9.62 -21.28
CA ASN A 244 17.13 9.72 -21.00
C ASN A 244 16.32 9.44 -22.26
N GLU A 245 14.98 9.40 -22.11
CA GLU A 245 14.06 9.08 -23.20
C GLU A 245 14.15 10.00 -24.43
N THR A 246 14.59 11.25 -24.25
CA THR A 246 14.66 12.24 -25.34
C THR A 246 16.00 12.28 -26.05
N ILE A 247 17.09 11.83 -25.41
CA ILE A 247 18.45 11.93 -25.96
C ILE A 247 18.99 10.60 -26.48
N TYR A 248 18.55 9.47 -25.94
CA TYR A 248 19.00 8.16 -26.41
C TYR A 248 18.74 8.02 -27.94
N PRO A 249 19.71 7.54 -28.75
CA PRO A 249 20.92 6.79 -28.38
C PRO A 249 22.17 7.66 -28.13
N TRP A 250 22.03 8.97 -27.93
CA TRP A 250 23.10 9.75 -27.30
C TRP A 250 23.17 9.44 -25.81
N MET A 251 24.40 9.30 -25.34
CA MET A 251 24.72 9.00 -23.96
C MET A 251 25.96 9.78 -23.55
N TYR A 252 26.05 10.19 -22.30
CA TYR A 252 27.23 10.85 -21.77
C TYR A 252 28.06 9.85 -20.97
N ALA A 253 29.26 9.54 -21.44
CA ALA A 253 30.18 8.65 -20.74
C ALA A 253 31.02 9.44 -19.73
N TYR A 254 30.91 9.13 -18.44
CA TYR A 254 31.71 9.80 -17.41
C TYR A 254 33.15 9.27 -17.33
N GLY A 255 34.02 10.04 -16.66
CA GLY A 255 35.41 9.69 -16.41
C GLY A 255 36.39 10.16 -17.50
N SER A 256 37.67 9.84 -17.31
CA SER A 256 38.73 10.19 -18.26
C SER A 256 38.46 9.60 -19.64
N GLY A 257 38.75 10.38 -20.69
CA GLY A 257 38.45 10.02 -22.07
C GLY A 257 36.95 9.89 -22.37
N GLY A 258 36.07 10.26 -21.44
CA GLY A 258 34.61 10.26 -21.61
C GLY A 258 34.09 11.44 -22.43
N GLY A 259 32.79 11.69 -22.34
CA GLY A 259 32.05 12.73 -23.07
C GLY A 259 30.81 12.18 -23.76
N TRP A 260 30.14 13.04 -24.54
CA TRP A 260 28.99 12.64 -25.35
C TRP A 260 29.39 11.64 -26.42
N VAL A 261 28.65 10.53 -26.47
CA VAL A 261 28.81 9.47 -27.46
C VAL A 261 27.45 9.05 -28.00
N PHE A 262 27.37 8.81 -29.29
CA PHE A 262 26.21 8.22 -29.94
C PHE A 262 26.41 6.71 -30.07
N PHE A 263 25.50 5.91 -29.51
CA PHE A 263 25.52 4.46 -29.64
C PHE A 263 24.93 4.02 -30.99
N PHE A 264 25.67 3.20 -31.74
CA PHE A 264 25.12 2.58 -32.95
C PHE A 264 24.21 1.42 -32.57
N GLU A 265 22.91 1.53 -32.90
CA GLU A 265 21.89 0.55 -32.49
C GLU A 265 22.28 -0.92 -32.76
N GLY A 266 23.07 -1.22 -33.81
CA GLY A 266 23.53 -2.57 -34.12
C GLY A 266 24.45 -3.22 -33.07
N GLY A 267 25.02 -2.45 -32.15
CA GLY A 267 25.96 -2.94 -31.13
C GLY A 267 25.36 -4.01 -30.22
N ARG A 268 26.21 -4.95 -29.80
CA ARG A 268 25.91 -5.96 -28.78
C ARG A 268 27.02 -5.97 -27.73
N PRO A 269 26.75 -6.40 -26.49
CA PRO A 269 27.78 -6.49 -25.46
C PRO A 269 29.06 -7.19 -25.98
N GLY A 270 30.22 -6.57 -25.78
CA GLY A 270 31.51 -7.07 -26.30
C GLY A 270 31.82 -6.69 -27.75
N SER A 271 30.93 -6.00 -28.45
CA SER A 271 31.08 -5.58 -29.86
C SER A 271 30.40 -4.25 -30.16
N ARG A 272 30.25 -3.38 -29.15
CA ARG A 272 29.62 -2.06 -29.32
C ARG A 272 30.57 -1.07 -29.98
N PHE A 273 29.99 -0.15 -30.73
CA PHE A 273 30.68 0.99 -31.33
C PHE A 273 29.93 2.27 -30.99
N PHE A 274 30.69 3.35 -30.87
CA PHE A 274 30.19 4.65 -30.47
C PHE A 274 30.80 5.74 -31.36
N LYS A 275 30.01 6.75 -31.71
CA LYS A 275 30.53 7.96 -32.36
C LYS A 275 30.71 9.07 -31.33
N ARG A 276 31.93 9.57 -31.20
CA ARG A 276 32.29 10.72 -30.35
C ARG A 276 31.56 11.98 -30.79
N GLY A 277 30.92 12.68 -29.86
CA GLY A 277 30.23 13.95 -30.15
C GLY A 277 31.17 15.12 -30.41
N ASP A 278 32.37 15.10 -29.84
CA ASP A 278 33.37 16.17 -29.94
C ASP A 278 34.25 16.08 -31.19
N THR A 279 34.61 14.87 -31.59
CA THR A 279 35.59 14.60 -32.66
C THR A 279 34.98 13.87 -33.86
N ALA A 280 33.74 13.41 -33.75
CA ALA A 280 33.08 12.52 -34.72
C ALA A 280 33.79 11.18 -34.96
N ALA A 281 34.85 10.86 -34.21
CA ALA A 281 35.57 9.60 -34.30
C ALA A 281 34.68 8.42 -33.88
N VAL A 282 34.82 7.28 -34.55
CA VAL A 282 34.18 6.02 -34.14
C VAL A 282 35.14 5.25 -33.25
N VAL A 283 34.68 4.88 -32.07
CA VAL A 283 35.45 4.15 -31.05
C VAL A 283 34.72 2.85 -30.69
N SER A 284 35.48 1.80 -30.40
CA SER A 284 34.92 0.53 -29.92
C SER A 284 34.59 0.60 -28.43
N GLU A 285 33.86 -0.40 -27.94
CA GLU A 285 33.66 -0.63 -26.49
C GLU A 285 34.99 -0.67 -25.72
N GLN A 286 36.02 -1.31 -26.29
CA GLN A 286 37.32 -1.43 -25.66
C GLN A 286 38.03 -0.07 -25.57
N ASP A 287 37.91 0.76 -26.61
CA ASP A 287 38.50 2.11 -26.62
C ASP A 287 37.81 3.04 -25.62
N LEU A 288 36.50 2.85 -25.41
CA LEU A 288 35.69 3.66 -24.49
C LEU A 288 35.73 3.10 -23.06
N ARG A 289 36.32 1.93 -22.80
CA ARG A 289 36.39 1.35 -21.46
C ARG A 289 37.27 2.20 -20.54
N LEU A 290 36.83 2.41 -19.29
CA LEU A 290 37.64 3.02 -18.24
C LEU A 290 38.50 1.91 -17.65
N ASN A 291 39.83 2.09 -17.70
CA ASN A 291 40.78 1.18 -17.06
C ASN A 291 40.84 1.44 -15.56
#